data_AF-A0A3L8B849-F1
#
_entry.id   AF-A0A3L8B849-F1
#
_cell.length_a   1.000
_cell.length_b   1.000
_cell.length_c   1.000
_cell.angle_alpha   90.00
_cell.angle_beta   90.00
_cell.angle_gamma   90.00
#
_symmetry.space_group_name_H-M   'P 1'
#
loop_
_entity.id
_entity.type
_entity.pdbx_description
1 polymer ?
#
loop_
_entity_poly.entity_id
_entity_poly.type
_entity_poly.pdbx_seq_one_letter_code
_entity_poly.pdbx_strand_id
1 'polypeptide(L)'
;MDNYKKDMLLIDFEVRRNDVLQRLQRIEEDMRYGAIITGGLWAWIIPNLDDELVSTYLVWMPTVFVLFMCLKYIAQDGAVKFSGKYIRHLEDVFDLHSLKGCCGWESYLKANEANHFIHRKLLRYHSVLFWLSLLVINIFGGIYFKSFLEN
;
A
#
# COMPACT_ATOMS: atom_id res chain seq x y z
N MET A 1 7.95 2.68 37.34
CA MET A 1 8.10 3.53 36.15
C MET A 1 7.50 4.88 36.48
N ASP A 2 8.26 5.96 36.28
CA ASP A 2 7.82 7.33 36.56
C ASP A 2 6.55 7.66 35.74
N ASN A 3 5.60 8.40 36.32
CA ASN A 3 4.33 8.72 35.66
C ASN A 3 4.56 9.45 34.32
N TYR A 4 5.53 10.37 34.27
CA TYR A 4 5.95 11.05 33.04
C TYR A 4 6.40 10.09 31.93
N LYS A 5 7.11 9.01 32.28
CA LYS A 5 7.58 8.02 31.32
C LYS A 5 6.41 7.18 30.77
N LYS A 6 5.39 6.91 31.58
CA LYS A 6 4.16 6.24 31.13
C LYS A 6 3.38 7.10 30.15
N ASP A 7 3.17 8.37 30.49
CA ASP A 7 2.40 9.31 29.66
C ASP A 7 3.07 9.52 28.29
N MET A 8 4.40 9.68 28.27
CA MET A 8 5.17 9.79 27.03
C MET A 8 5.00 8.55 26.12
N LEU A 9 5.08 7.36 26.70
CA LEU A 9 4.96 6.10 25.96
C LEU A 9 3.52 5.84 25.47
N LEU A 10 2.50 6.34 26.18
CA LEU A 10 1.10 6.31 25.71
C LEU A 10 0.90 7.25 24.52
N ILE A 11 1.48 8.45 24.56
CA ILE A 11 1.46 9.38 23.42
C ILE A 11 2.16 8.74 22.21
N ASP A 12 3.33 8.14 22.40
CA ASP A 12 4.06 7.44 21.33
C ASP A 12 3.22 6.30 20.73
N PHE A 13 2.51 5.53 21.56
CA PHE A 13 1.60 4.49 21.08
C PHE A 13 0.48 5.07 20.20
N GLU A 14 -0.18 6.14 20.63
CA GLU A 14 -1.26 6.78 19.87
C GLU A 14 -0.77 7.34 18.53
N VAL A 15 0.39 8.01 18.53
CA VAL A 15 1.02 8.54 17.33
C VAL A 15 1.31 7.42 16.33
N ARG A 16 1.87 6.29 16.79
CA ARG A 16 2.19 5.15 15.92
C ARG A 16 0.95 4.44 15.39
N ARG A 17 -0.10 4.31 16.21
CA ARG A 17 -1.39 3.78 15.76
C ARG A 17 -2.00 4.65 14.65
N ASN A 18 -1.99 5.97 14.84
CA ASN A 18 -2.50 6.90 13.85
C ASN A 18 -1.68 6.87 12.55
N ASP A 19 -0.35 6.77 12.64
CA ASP A 19 0.53 6.61 11.47
C ASP A 19 0.20 5.33 10.68
N VAL A 20 -0.07 4.20 11.36
CA VAL A 20 -0.52 2.96 10.70
C VAL A 20 -1.85 3.16 9.97
N LEU A 21 -2.85 3.77 10.62
CA LEU A 21 -4.16 4.01 10.02
C LEU A 21 -4.08 4.94 8.81
N GLN A 22 -3.32 6.03 8.91
CA GLN A 22 -3.09 6.97 7.81
C GLN A 22 -2.39 6.31 6.63
N ARG A 23 -1.42 5.42 6.88
CA ARG A 23 -0.75 4.66 5.82
C ARG A 23 -1.68 3.69 5.12
N LEU A 24 -2.57 3.01 5.85
CA LEU A 24 -3.56 2.13 5.24
C LEU A 24 -4.53 2.90 4.33
N GLN A 25 -5.03 4.05 4.78
CA GLN A 25 -5.86 4.93 3.95
C GLN A 25 -5.10 5.41 2.72
N ARG A 26 -3.83 5.80 2.88
CA ARG A 26 -2.99 6.23 1.76
C ARG A 26 -2.74 5.12 0.74
N ILE A 27 -2.59 3.86 1.16
CA ILE A 27 -2.48 2.72 0.23
C ILE A 27 -3.73 2.61 -0.63
N GLU A 28 -4.92 2.71 -0.03
CA GLU A 28 -6.20 2.64 -0.75
C GLU A 28 -6.36 3.83 -1.73
N GLU A 29 -6.02 5.03 -1.29
CA GLU A 29 -6.00 6.21 -2.14
C GLU A 29 -5.01 6.06 -3.31
N ASP A 30 -3.79 5.56 -3.04
CA ASP A 30 -2.76 5.33 -4.04
C ASP A 30 -3.22 4.29 -5.08
N MET A 31 -3.96 3.25 -4.68
CA MET A 31 -4.57 2.31 -5.61
C MET A 31 -5.62 3.00 -6.49
N ARG A 32 -6.54 3.77 -5.90
CA ARG A 32 -7.59 4.48 -6.65
C ARG A 32 -7.00 5.48 -7.65
N TYR A 33 -6.10 6.35 -7.17
CA TYR A 33 -5.44 7.33 -8.03
C TYR A 33 -4.51 6.68 -9.05
N GLY A 34 -3.85 5.57 -8.68
CA GLY A 34 -3.06 4.77 -9.59
C GLY A 34 -3.87 4.31 -10.81
N ALA A 35 -5.07 3.76 -10.58
CA ALA A 35 -5.95 3.33 -11.67
C ALA A 35 -6.42 4.51 -12.53
N ILE A 36 -6.85 5.61 -11.90
CA ILE A 36 -7.38 6.80 -12.60
C ILE A 36 -6.29 7.44 -13.47
N ILE A 37 -5.10 7.66 -12.92
CA ILE A 37 -3.99 8.30 -13.65
C ILE A 37 -3.55 7.40 -14.80
N THR A 38 -3.42 6.10 -14.57
CA THR A 38 -3.04 5.15 -15.62
C THR A 38 -4.06 5.12 -16.75
N GLY A 39 -5.36 5.09 -16.42
CA GLY A 39 -6.43 5.19 -17.42
C GLY A 39 -6.40 6.52 -18.18
N GLY A 40 -6.14 7.62 -17.48
CA GLY A 40 -5.97 8.95 -18.09
C GLY A 40 -4.78 9.02 -19.05
N LEU A 41 -3.65 8.39 -18.69
CA LEU A 41 -2.49 8.30 -19.58
C LEU A 41 -2.82 7.53 -20.85
N TRP A 42 -3.46 6.36 -20.75
CA TRP A 42 -3.88 5.61 -21.94
C TRP A 42 -4.90 6.36 -22.79
N ALA A 43 -5.87 7.02 -22.16
CA ALA A 43 -6.87 7.82 -22.86
C ALA A 43 -6.25 8.97 -23.67
N TRP A 44 -5.08 9.48 -23.26
CA TRP A 44 -4.33 10.48 -24.01
C TRP A 44 -3.37 9.88 -25.03
N ILE A 45 -2.73 8.75 -24.72
CA ILE A 45 -1.78 8.09 -25.62
C ILE A 45 -2.48 7.56 -26.87
N ILE A 46 -3.60 6.84 -26.71
CA ILE A 46 -4.28 6.13 -27.81
C ILE A 46 -4.62 7.08 -28.99
N PRO A 47 -5.22 8.27 -28.78
CA PRO A 47 -5.52 9.19 -29.87
C PRO A 47 -4.29 9.86 -30.51
N ASN A 48 -3.12 9.81 -29.87
CA ASN A 48 -1.90 10.47 -30.33
C ASN A 48 -0.82 9.47 -30.78
N LEU A 49 -1.18 8.21 -31.04
CA LEU A 49 -0.23 7.16 -31.43
C LEU A 49 0.45 7.40 -32.78
N ASP A 50 -0.10 8.25 -33.63
CA ASP A 50 0.48 8.60 -34.93
C ASP A 50 1.79 9.40 -34.81
N ASP A 51 2.04 10.03 -33.65
CA ASP A 51 3.31 10.72 -33.35
C ASP A 51 4.39 9.68 -32.98
N GLU A 52 5.54 9.75 -33.66
CA GLU A 52 6.69 8.86 -33.45
C GLU A 52 7.22 8.91 -32.01
N LEU A 53 7.20 10.09 -31.38
CA LEU A 53 7.62 10.25 -29.98
C LEU A 53 6.65 9.54 -29.03
N VAL A 54 5.36 9.62 -29.33
CA VAL A 54 4.31 9.01 -28.50
C VAL A 54 4.39 7.49 -28.60
N SER A 55 4.42 6.96 -29.81
CA SER A 55 4.47 5.52 -30.08
C SER A 55 5.75 4.85 -29.60
N THR A 56 6.89 5.53 -29.70
CA THR A 56 8.20 4.94 -29.31
C THR A 56 8.45 5.02 -27.81
N TYR A 57 8.18 6.19 -27.20
CA TYR A 57 8.59 6.46 -25.82
C TYR A 57 7.41 6.57 -24.85
N LEU A 58 6.41 7.37 -25.18
CA LEU A 58 5.33 7.68 -24.22
C LEU A 58 4.35 6.53 -24.03
N VAL A 59 4.28 5.57 -24.96
CA VAL A 59 3.49 4.34 -24.81
C VAL A 59 3.90 3.52 -23.57
N TRP A 60 5.14 3.66 -23.10
CA TRP A 60 5.65 2.98 -21.91
C TRP A 60 5.44 3.79 -20.61
N MET A 61 5.02 5.05 -20.71
CA MET A 61 4.82 5.92 -19.56
C MET A 61 3.83 5.36 -18.52
N PRO A 62 2.69 4.76 -18.89
CA PRO A 62 1.79 4.11 -17.94
C PRO A 62 2.48 2.98 -17.15
N THR A 63 3.31 2.18 -17.81
CA THR A 63 4.08 1.09 -17.18
C THR A 63 5.11 1.63 -16.19
N VAL A 64 5.85 2.66 -16.56
CA VAL A 64 6.84 3.32 -15.68
C VAL A 64 6.14 3.91 -14.45
N PHE A 65 5.00 4.57 -14.64
CA PHE A 65 4.20 5.12 -13.55
C PHE A 65 3.72 4.03 -12.59
N VAL A 66 3.14 2.94 -13.10
CA VAL A 66 2.70 1.81 -12.26
C VAL A 66 3.88 1.19 -11.52
N LEU A 67 5.05 1.05 -12.15
CA LEU A 67 6.25 0.52 -11.50
C LEU A 67 6.71 1.42 -10.34
N PHE A 68 6.67 2.74 -10.51
CA PHE A 68 6.94 3.68 -9.42
C PHE A 68 5.94 3.53 -8.26
N MET A 69 4.65 3.39 -8.58
CA MET A 69 3.60 3.18 -7.56
C MET A 69 3.76 1.84 -6.83
N CYS A 70 4.19 0.78 -7.51
CA CYS A 70 4.55 -0.50 -6.88
C CYS A 70 5.67 -0.33 -5.85
N LEU A 71 6.74 0.40 -6.19
CA LEU A 71 7.86 0.67 -5.28
C LEU A 71 7.39 1.48 -4.06
N LYS A 72 6.54 2.50 -4.29
CA LYS A 72 5.93 3.29 -3.21
C LYS A 72 5.09 2.41 -2.27
N TYR A 73 4.30 1.49 -2.81
CA TYR A 73 3.52 0.53 -2.02
C TYR A 73 4.43 -0.37 -1.16
N ILE A 74 5.51 -0.91 -1.71
CA ILE A 74 6.47 -1.75 -0.95
C ILE A 74 7.05 -0.97 0.24
N ALA A 75 7.42 0.30 0.02
CA ALA A 75 7.93 1.15 1.10
C ALA A 75 6.88 1.42 2.18
N GLN A 76 5.62 1.67 1.81
CA GLN A 76 4.52 1.89 2.74
C GLN A 76 4.17 0.63 3.55
N ASP A 77 4.06 -0.52 2.91
CA ASP A 77 3.82 -1.81 3.57
C ASP A 77 4.95 -2.17 4.56
N GLY A 78 6.21 -1.89 4.19
CA GLY A 78 7.35 -2.02 5.07
C GLY A 78 7.24 -1.15 6.33
N ALA A 79 6.85 0.12 6.17
CA ALA A 79 6.66 1.04 7.29
C ALA A 79 5.51 0.62 8.21
N VAL A 80 4.38 0.13 7.66
CA VAL A 80 3.27 -0.39 8.47
C VAL A 80 3.71 -1.59 9.31
N LYS A 81 4.48 -2.52 8.73
CA LYS A 81 5.03 -3.67 9.46
C LYS A 81 5.99 -3.26 10.57
N PHE A 82 6.83 -2.26 10.31
CA PHE A 82 7.77 -1.75 11.31
C PHE A 82 7.03 -1.09 12.48
N SER A 83 6.07 -0.21 12.20
CA SER A 83 5.24 0.43 13.23
C SER A 83 4.43 -0.58 14.03
N GLY A 84 3.85 -1.60 13.38
CA GLY A 84 3.14 -2.68 14.08
C GLY A 84 4.04 -3.49 15.02
N LYS A 85 5.27 -3.82 14.61
CA LYS A 85 6.25 -4.48 15.50
C LYS A 85 6.60 -3.62 16.71
N TYR A 86 6.74 -2.31 16.52
CA TYR A 86 7.05 -1.39 17.62
C TYR A 86 5.88 -1.25 18.60
N ILE A 87 4.64 -1.14 18.10
CA ILE A 87 3.44 -1.13 18.93
C ILE A 87 3.36 -2.40 19.79
N ARG A 88 3.62 -3.56 19.20
CA ARG A 88 3.65 -4.82 19.94
C ARG A 88 4.75 -4.84 21.02
N HIS A 89 5.93 -4.30 20.71
CA HIS A 89 6.98 -4.17 21.71
C HIS A 89 6.57 -3.25 22.87
N LEU A 90 5.84 -2.16 22.61
CA LEU A 90 5.27 -1.33 23.67
C LEU A 90 4.22 -2.10 24.49
N GLU A 91 3.37 -2.90 23.86
CA GLU A 91 2.41 -3.77 24.57
C GLU A 91 3.10 -4.74 25.53
N ASP A 92 4.22 -5.33 25.11
CA ASP A 92 5.06 -6.20 25.95
C ASP A 92 5.69 -5.43 27.13
N VAL A 93 6.18 -4.20 26.90
CA VAL A 93 6.79 -3.35 27.95
C VAL A 93 5.78 -2.95 29.03
N PHE A 94 4.52 -2.77 28.65
CA PHE A 94 3.43 -2.44 29.58
C PHE A 94 2.75 -3.66 30.18
N ASP A 95 3.19 -4.88 29.84
CA ASP A 95 2.59 -6.15 30.25
C ASP A 95 1.06 -6.18 30.03
N LEU A 96 0.60 -5.57 28.93
CA LEU A 96 -0.83 -5.49 28.61
C LEU A 96 -1.44 -6.87 28.35
N HIS A 97 -0.60 -7.87 28.11
CA HIS A 97 -0.99 -9.27 27.95
C HIS A 97 -1.42 -9.96 29.25
N SER A 98 -0.92 -9.52 30.42
CA SER A 98 -1.24 -10.15 31.72
C SER A 98 -2.54 -9.60 32.34
N LEU A 99 -3.01 -8.45 31.86
CA LEU A 99 -4.25 -7.81 32.30
C LEU A 99 -5.46 -8.52 31.68
N LYS A 100 -6.11 -9.39 32.46
CA LYS A 100 -7.40 -10.01 32.09
C LYS A 100 -8.40 -8.94 31.63
N GLY A 101 -8.78 -9.00 30.35
CA GLY A 101 -9.76 -8.11 29.73
C GLY A 101 -9.17 -6.93 28.96
N CYS A 102 -7.86 -6.66 29.05
CA CYS A 102 -7.17 -5.72 28.16
C CYS A 102 -6.51 -6.48 27.02
N CYS A 103 -7.04 -6.36 25.81
CA CYS A 103 -6.31 -6.79 24.61
C CYS A 103 -5.56 -5.58 24.06
N GLY A 104 -4.22 -5.62 24.06
CA GLY A 104 -3.40 -4.69 23.30
C GLY A 104 -3.86 -4.61 21.83
N TRP A 105 -3.69 -3.47 21.18
CA TRP A 105 -4.19 -3.22 19.82
C TRP A 105 -3.68 -4.22 18.79
N GLU A 106 -2.38 -4.51 18.74
CA GLU A 106 -1.80 -5.51 17.84
C GLU A 106 -2.22 -6.93 18.25
N SER A 107 -2.35 -7.18 19.54
CA SER A 107 -2.80 -8.46 20.09
C SER A 107 -4.26 -8.76 19.74
N TYR A 108 -5.13 -7.75 19.83
CA TYR A 108 -6.52 -7.77 19.40
C TYR A 108 -6.62 -7.96 17.89
N LEU A 109 -5.85 -7.21 17.11
CA LEU A 109 -5.79 -7.35 15.66
C LEU A 109 -5.35 -8.76 15.26
N LYS A 110 -4.35 -9.33 15.91
CA LYS A 110 -3.86 -10.68 15.63
C LYS A 110 -4.86 -11.77 16.04
N ALA A 111 -5.55 -11.60 17.16
CA ALA A 111 -6.63 -12.49 17.59
C ALA A 111 -7.83 -12.44 16.63
N ASN A 112 -8.17 -11.26 16.14
CA ASN A 112 -9.23 -11.07 15.14
C ASN A 112 -8.81 -11.44 13.71
N GLU A 113 -7.51 -11.44 13.41
CA GLU A 113 -6.98 -12.00 12.17
C GLU A 113 -7.20 -13.53 12.13
N ALA A 114 -7.12 -14.20 13.29
CA ALA A 114 -7.48 -15.62 13.43
C ALA A 114 -9.00 -15.87 13.33
N ASN A 115 -9.84 -14.91 13.76
CA ASN A 115 -11.31 -14.97 13.69
C ASN A 115 -11.89 -14.38 12.38
N HIS A 116 -11.10 -14.31 11.32
CA HIS A 116 -11.48 -13.89 9.97
C HIS A 116 -11.96 -12.44 9.72
N PHE A 117 -12.19 -11.62 10.74
CA PHE A 117 -12.87 -10.32 10.56
C PHE A 117 -11.97 -9.17 10.09
N ILE A 118 -10.66 -9.19 10.39
CA ILE A 118 -9.70 -8.13 9.98
C ILE A 118 -8.47 -8.79 9.35
N HIS A 119 -8.54 -9.05 8.04
CA HIS A 119 -7.46 -9.73 7.33
C HIS A 119 -6.43 -8.73 6.77
N ARG A 120 -5.41 -8.34 7.55
CA ARG A 120 -4.23 -7.61 7.02
C ARG A 120 -3.58 -8.39 5.87
N LYS A 121 -3.55 -9.72 5.97
CA LYS A 121 -3.10 -10.60 4.86
C LYS A 121 -3.96 -10.48 3.60
N LEU A 122 -5.28 -10.41 3.71
CA LEU A 122 -6.17 -10.28 2.57
C LEU A 122 -6.00 -8.90 1.92
N LEU A 123 -5.91 -7.84 2.73
CA LEU A 123 -5.66 -6.48 2.23
C LEU A 123 -4.33 -6.43 1.45
N ARG A 124 -3.26 -6.99 2.02
CA ARG A 124 -1.96 -7.11 1.34
C ARG A 124 -2.05 -7.93 0.05
N TYR A 125 -2.75 -9.06 0.06
CA TYR A 125 -2.93 -9.89 -1.12
C TYR A 125 -3.70 -9.15 -2.20
N HIS A 126 -4.76 -8.44 -1.83
CA HIS A 126 -5.55 -7.61 -2.72
C HIS A 126 -4.73 -6.48 -3.34
N SER A 127 -3.97 -5.73 -2.54
CA SER A 127 -3.08 -4.67 -3.04
C SER A 127 -2.00 -5.22 -3.98
N VAL A 128 -1.38 -6.35 -3.64
CA VAL A 128 -0.38 -7.00 -4.53
C VAL A 128 -1.01 -7.42 -5.85
N LEU A 129 -2.17 -8.09 -5.81
CA LEU A 129 -2.87 -8.49 -7.03
C LEU A 129 -3.27 -7.31 -7.89
N PHE A 130 -3.73 -6.22 -7.27
CA PHE A 130 -4.09 -4.98 -7.97
C PHE A 130 -2.90 -4.36 -8.70
N TRP A 131 -1.76 -4.23 -8.03
CA TRP A 131 -0.57 -3.65 -8.64
C TRP A 131 0.01 -4.56 -9.73
N LEU A 132 0.01 -5.88 -9.52
CA LEU A 132 0.42 -6.85 -10.54
C LEU A 132 -0.49 -6.84 -11.76
N SER A 133 -1.82 -6.79 -11.57
CA SER A 133 -2.76 -6.77 -12.69
C SER A 133 -2.61 -5.49 -13.51
N LEU A 134 -2.48 -4.32 -12.86
CA LEU A 134 -2.16 -3.07 -13.54
C LEU A 134 -0.86 -3.19 -14.33
N LEU A 135 0.22 -3.69 -13.72
CA LEU A 135 1.51 -3.79 -14.39
C LEU A 135 1.43 -4.70 -15.64
N VAL A 136 0.76 -5.83 -15.53
CA VAL A 136 0.51 -6.75 -16.65
C VAL A 136 -0.29 -6.05 -17.75
N ILE A 137 -1.41 -5.41 -17.43
CA ILE A 137 -2.26 -4.71 -18.40
C ILE A 137 -1.46 -3.63 -19.15
N ASN A 138 -0.63 -2.86 -18.44
CA ASN A 138 0.16 -1.79 -19.06
C ASN A 138 1.28 -2.32 -19.96
N ILE A 139 1.96 -3.41 -19.56
CA ILE A 139 2.97 -4.06 -20.41
C ILE A 139 2.32 -4.61 -21.69
N PHE A 140 1.21 -5.34 -21.56
CA PHE A 140 0.49 -5.86 -22.72
C PHE A 140 -0.06 -4.75 -23.61
N GLY A 141 -0.58 -3.68 -23.04
CA GLY A 141 -1.01 -2.49 -23.78
C GLY A 141 0.15 -1.89 -24.58
N GLY A 142 1.30 -1.68 -23.95
CA GLY A 142 2.50 -1.15 -24.62
C GLY A 142 2.98 -2.03 -25.78
N ILE A 143 3.03 -3.35 -25.56
CA ILE A 143 3.40 -4.32 -26.62
C ILE A 143 2.37 -4.30 -27.75
N TYR A 144 1.09 -4.34 -27.43
CA TYR A 144 0.00 -4.39 -28.41
C TYR A 144 0.05 -3.18 -29.35
N PHE A 145 0.06 -1.96 -28.80
CA PHE A 145 0.07 -0.74 -29.61
C PHE A 145 1.37 -0.56 -30.38
N LYS A 146 2.51 -0.99 -29.83
CA LYS A 146 3.77 -0.99 -30.59
C LYS A 146 3.73 -1.96 -31.77
N SER A 147 3.25 -3.19 -31.56
CA SER A 147 3.14 -4.19 -32.63
C SER A 147 2.12 -3.82 -33.70
N PHE A 148 1.09 -3.05 -33.34
CA PHE A 148 0.08 -2.55 -34.28
C PHE A 148 0.66 -1.49 -35.23
N LEU A 149 1.62 -0.69 -34.77
CA LEU A 149 2.25 0.36 -35.58
C LEU A 149 3.39 -0.14 -36.48
N GLU A 150 3.94 -1.32 -36.19
CA GLU A 150 4.98 -1.97 -37.01
C GLU A 150 4.42 -2.79 -38.19
N ASN A 151 3.09 -3.02 -38.24
CA ASN A 151 2.38 -3.71 -39.33
C ASN A 151 1.63 -2.74 -40.25
#